data_AF-A0A2I0XAI7-F1
#
_entry.id   AF-A0A2I0XAI7-F1
#
_cell.length_a   1.000
_cell.length_b   1.000
_cell.length_c   1.000
_cell.angle_alpha   90.00
_cell.angle_beta   90.00
_cell.angle_gamma   90.00
#
_symmetry.space_group_name_H-M   'P 1'
#
loop_
_entity.id
_entity.type
_entity.pdbx_description
1 polymer ?
#
loop_
_entity_poly.entity_id
_entity_poly.type
_entity_poly.pdbx_seq_one_letter_code
_entity_poly.pdbx_strand_id
1 'polypeptide(L)'
;MTNNDIIVGGMCEGILDNPDLEENTLIVGSRFEDSFSFKQVIRSNAIIHNFDITIKASDKSRVIATCSYRGCPWRIRGSLCSDGHSFEVKKLNPTHLCHGVNIIGNK
;
A
#
# COMPACT_ATOMS: atom_id res chain seq x y z
N MET A 1 23.76 -36.66 21.05
CA MET A 1 24.64 -36.02 20.04
C MET A 1 23.89 -36.02 18.73
N THR A 2 23.54 -34.83 18.23
CA THR A 2 23.39 -34.44 16.81
C THR A 2 22.56 -35.37 15.91
N ASN A 3 21.48 -34.97 15.23
CA ASN A 3 20.91 -33.68 14.86
C ASN A 3 19.43 -33.95 14.56
N ASN A 4 18.52 -33.09 15.05
CA ASN A 4 17.16 -33.08 14.51
C ASN A 4 17.18 -32.19 13.28
N ASP A 5 16.80 -32.77 12.14
CA ASP A 5 16.57 -32.10 10.88
C ASP A 5 15.49 -31.01 11.03
N ILE A 6 15.95 -29.75 11.10
CA ILE A 6 15.08 -28.59 10.97
C ILE A 6 14.98 -28.28 9.47
N ILE A 7 13.98 -28.86 8.82
CA ILE A 7 13.47 -28.34 7.55
C ILE A 7 12.67 -27.08 7.88
N VAL A 8 13.36 -25.94 8.07
CA VAL A 8 12.72 -24.62 8.00
C VAL A 8 12.75 -24.19 6.55
N GLY A 9 11.71 -24.63 5.85
CA GLY A 9 11.33 -24.18 4.52
C GLY A 9 9.82 -24.19 4.42
N GLY A 10 9.17 -23.59 5.43
CA GLY A 10 7.73 -23.44 5.48
C GLY A 10 7.24 -22.58 4.33
N MET A 11 6.66 -23.28 3.35
CA MET A 11 5.72 -22.85 2.31
C MET A 11 5.13 -21.44 2.50
N CYS A 12 5.30 -20.58 1.50
CA CYS A 12 4.29 -19.59 1.14
C CYS A 12 3.91 -19.74 -0.33
N GLU A 13 3.50 -20.95 -0.72
CA GLU A 13 2.57 -21.13 -1.83
C GLU A 13 1.18 -21.20 -1.22
N GLY A 14 0.37 -20.16 -1.44
CA GLY A 14 -0.91 -20.03 -0.77
C GLY A 14 -1.65 -18.75 -1.14
N ILE A 15 -2.20 -18.76 -2.35
CA ILE A 15 -3.48 -18.15 -2.76
C ILE A 15 -3.52 -16.61 -2.88
N LEU A 16 -3.70 -16.17 -4.12
CA LEU A 16 -4.43 -14.94 -4.46
C LEU A 16 -5.90 -15.18 -4.08
N ASP A 17 -6.21 -15.09 -2.79
CA ASP A 17 -7.60 -14.89 -2.40
C ASP A 17 -7.93 -13.47 -2.84
N ASN A 18 -8.85 -13.35 -3.80
CA ASN A 18 -9.62 -12.14 -4.01
C ASN A 18 -10.68 -12.10 -2.88
N PRO A 19 -10.50 -11.36 -1.76
CA PRO A 19 -11.64 -10.76 -1.12
C PRO A 19 -11.97 -9.51 -1.93
N ASP A 20 -13.15 -9.47 -2.52
CA ASP A 20 -13.89 -8.26 -2.87
C ASP A 20 -13.03 -6.99 -3.10
N LEU A 21 -12.76 -6.72 -4.37
CA LEU A 21 -12.15 -5.48 -4.87
C LEU A 21 -12.98 -4.21 -4.53
N GLU A 22 -14.06 -4.32 -3.76
CA GLU A 22 -14.98 -3.22 -3.46
C GLU A 22 -14.63 -2.42 -2.19
N GLU A 23 -13.76 -2.91 -1.28
CA GLU A 23 -13.38 -2.15 -0.07
C GLU A 23 -12.00 -1.46 -0.14
N ASN A 24 -11.27 -1.58 -1.26
CA ASN A 24 -9.94 -0.96 -1.43
C ASN A 24 -9.98 0.55 -1.77
N THR A 25 -11.04 1.25 -1.36
CA THR A 25 -11.13 2.69 -1.57
C THR A 25 -10.36 3.41 -0.46
N LEU A 26 -9.28 4.10 -0.85
CA LEU A 26 -8.59 5.02 0.04
C LEU A 26 -9.53 6.20 0.33
N ILE A 27 -10.19 6.20 1.48
CA ILE A 27 -11.06 7.30 1.93
C ILE A 27 -10.48 7.86 3.22
N VAL A 28 -10.60 9.17 3.43
CA VAL A 28 -10.23 9.79 4.70
C VAL A 28 -11.10 9.21 5.82
N GLY A 29 -10.46 8.72 6.89
CA GLY A 29 -11.12 8.03 7.99
C GLY A 29 -11.10 6.49 7.91
N SER A 30 -10.76 5.90 6.75
CA SER A 30 -10.55 4.45 6.65
C SER A 30 -9.42 3.99 7.57
N ARG A 31 -9.62 2.86 8.24
CA ARG A 31 -8.67 2.26 9.18
C ARG A 31 -8.14 0.93 8.66
N PHE A 32 -6.90 0.65 8.99
CA PHE A 32 -6.17 -0.55 8.62
C PHE A 32 -5.53 -1.13 9.87
N GLU A 33 -5.52 -2.45 9.98
CA GLU A 33 -5.02 -3.16 11.16
C GLU A 33 -3.56 -2.82 11.49
N ASP A 34 -2.76 -2.53 10.45
CA ASP A 34 -1.35 -2.24 10.58
C ASP A 34 -0.77 -1.47 9.37
N SER A 35 0.51 -1.08 9.46
CA SER A 35 1.19 -0.31 8.42
C SER A 35 1.40 -1.07 7.10
N PHE A 36 1.58 -2.39 7.15
CA PHE A 36 1.72 -3.24 5.97
C PHE A 36 0.41 -3.30 5.21
N SER A 37 -0.70 -3.59 5.89
CA SER A 37 -2.05 -3.58 5.29
C SER A 37 -2.36 -2.22 4.64
N PHE A 38 -2.03 -1.12 5.33
CA PHE A 38 -2.20 0.21 4.75
C PHE A 38 -1.37 0.41 3.47
N LYS A 39 -0.10 0.03 3.46
CA LYS A 39 0.77 0.13 2.27
C LYS A 39 0.32 -0.78 1.13
N GLN A 40 -0.26 -1.94 1.45
CA GLN A 40 -0.77 -2.88 0.46
C GLN A 40 -1.98 -2.29 -0.27
N VAL A 41 -2.95 -1.73 0.45
CA VAL A 41 -4.12 -1.09 -0.18
C VAL A 41 -3.71 0.11 -1.04
N ILE A 42 -2.72 0.91 -0.60
CA ILE A 42 -2.17 1.98 -1.44
C ILE A 42 -1.60 1.43 -2.77
N ARG A 43 -0.86 0.32 -2.70
CA ARG A 43 -0.31 -0.33 -3.90
C ARG A 43 -1.40 -0.92 -4.80
N SER A 44 -2.38 -1.60 -4.24
CA SER A 44 -3.50 -2.16 -4.99
C SER A 44 -4.27 -1.05 -5.71
N ASN A 45 -4.56 0.07 -5.03
CA ASN A 45 -5.19 1.24 -5.64
C ASN A 45 -4.33 1.81 -6.79
N ALA A 46 -3.01 1.88 -6.62
CA ALA A 46 -2.09 2.34 -7.64
C ALA A 46 -2.13 1.45 -8.91
N ILE A 47 -2.24 0.13 -8.73
CA ILE A 47 -2.37 -0.84 -9.83
C ILE A 47 -3.72 -0.67 -10.54
N ILE A 48 -4.84 -0.63 -9.80
CA ILE A 48 -6.20 -0.49 -10.35
C ILE A 48 -6.35 0.78 -11.18
N HIS A 49 -5.81 1.89 -10.68
CA HIS A 49 -5.86 3.19 -11.35
C HIS A 49 -4.64 3.45 -12.25
N ASN A 50 -3.78 2.44 -12.42
CA ASN A 50 -2.64 2.44 -13.31
C ASN A 50 -1.71 3.65 -13.13
N PHE A 51 -1.25 3.92 -11.90
CA PHE A 51 -0.24 4.95 -11.61
C PHE A 51 0.84 4.41 -10.68
N ASP A 52 2.06 4.93 -10.77
CA ASP A 52 3.12 4.58 -9.83
C ASP A 52 3.08 5.43 -8.56
N ILE A 53 3.44 4.83 -7.43
CA ILE A 53 3.58 5.49 -6.13
C ILE A 53 5.02 5.51 -5.64
N THR A 54 5.34 6.53 -4.86
CA THR A 54 6.57 6.64 -4.07
C THR A 54 6.21 6.82 -2.61
N ILE A 55 6.77 6.00 -1.72
CA ILE A 55 6.66 6.21 -0.27
C ILE A 55 7.66 7.30 0.13
N LYS A 56 7.15 8.47 0.55
CA LYS A 56 7.98 9.61 0.97
C LYS A 56 8.41 9.54 2.41
N ALA A 57 7.58 8.96 3.27
CA ALA A 57 7.88 8.73 4.68
C ALA A 57 7.12 7.48 5.15
N SER A 58 7.75 6.68 6.00
CA SER A 58 7.18 5.48 6.59
C SER A 58 7.89 5.23 7.91
N ASP A 59 7.42 5.94 8.93
CA ASP A 59 7.98 5.92 10.27
C ASP A 59 6.97 5.21 11.19
N LYS A 60 7.33 4.98 12.45
CA LYS A 60 6.48 4.24 13.41
C LYS A 60 5.06 4.81 13.55
N SER A 61 4.86 6.11 13.33
CA SER A 61 3.58 6.79 13.55
C SER A 61 2.91 7.36 12.29
N ARG A 62 3.56 7.30 11.12
CA ARG A 62 3.05 7.93 9.90
C ARG A 62 3.55 7.24 8.63
N VAL A 63 2.67 7.19 7.64
CA VAL A 63 3.00 6.77 6.28
C VAL A 63 2.51 7.85 5.32
N ILE A 64 3.38 8.25 4.38
CA ILE A 64 3.06 9.21 3.32
C ILE A 64 3.44 8.60 1.99
N ALA A 65 2.48 8.52 1.07
CA ALA A 65 2.72 8.13 -0.31
C ALA A 65 2.31 9.26 -1.25
N THR A 66 3.06 9.43 -2.34
CA THR A 66 2.77 10.35 -3.43
C THR A 66 2.79 9.61 -4.75
N CYS A 67 2.19 10.18 -5.78
CA CYS A 67 2.37 9.66 -7.13
C CYS A 67 3.84 9.91 -7.55
N SER A 68 4.42 8.97 -8.30
CA SER A 68 5.79 9.07 -8.79
C SER A 68 5.94 10.07 -9.94
N TYR A 69 4.84 10.42 -10.61
CA TYR A 69 4.84 11.42 -11.69
C TYR A 69 5.18 12.82 -11.15
N ARG A 70 6.17 13.47 -11.76
CA ARG A 70 6.66 14.79 -11.33
C ARG A 70 5.54 15.83 -11.40
N GLY A 71 5.33 16.54 -10.29
CA GLY A 71 4.30 17.58 -10.21
C GLY A 71 2.88 17.06 -10.03
N CYS A 72 2.67 15.74 -9.93
CA CYS A 72 1.36 15.18 -9.60
C CYS A 72 0.97 15.56 -8.15
N PRO A 73 -0.22 16.13 -7.93
CA PRO A 73 -0.64 16.57 -6.62
C PRO A 73 -1.19 15.43 -5.75
N TRP A 74 -1.36 14.21 -6.32
CA TRP A 74 -1.86 13.06 -5.59
C TRP A 74 -0.95 12.73 -4.41
N ARG A 75 -1.57 12.64 -3.23
CA ARG A 75 -0.87 12.37 -1.97
C ARG A 75 -1.81 11.79 -0.94
N ILE A 76 -1.37 10.75 -0.26
CA ILE A 76 -2.05 10.18 0.90
C ILE A 76 -1.16 10.25 2.13
N ARG A 77 -1.77 10.53 3.29
CA ARG A 77 -1.14 10.50 4.60
C ARG A 77 -1.97 9.64 5.55
N GLY A 78 -1.36 8.54 6.00
CA GLY A 78 -1.83 7.74 7.11
C GLY A 78 -1.14 8.13 8.42
N SER A 79 -1.77 7.85 9.55
CA SER A 79 -1.14 7.96 10.87
C SER A 79 -1.58 6.82 11.77
N LEU A 80 -0.69 6.43 12.69
CA LEU A 80 -1.00 5.47 13.74
C LEU A 80 -2.12 6.03 14.62
N CYS A 81 -3.09 5.20 14.93
CA CYS A 81 -4.17 5.49 15.86
C CYS A 81 -3.66 5.47 17.30
N SER A 82 -4.48 5.97 18.23
CA SER A 82 -4.18 5.97 19.67
C SER A 82 -4.07 4.56 20.27
N ASP A 83 -4.56 3.54 19.56
CA ASP A 83 -4.44 2.13 19.92
C ASP A 83 -3.03 1.55 19.71
N GLY A 84 -2.14 2.30 19.06
CA GLY A 84 -0.73 1.94 18.88
C GLY A 84 -0.44 0.89 17.82
N HIS A 85 -1.44 0.39 17.09
CA HIS A 85 -1.24 -0.64 16.07
C HIS A 85 -1.94 -0.33 14.74
N SER A 86 -3.14 0.26 14.78
CA SER A 86 -3.91 0.53 13.56
C SER A 86 -3.48 1.84 12.89
N PHE A 87 -3.67 1.94 11.58
CA PHE A 87 -3.41 3.14 10.79
C PHE A 87 -4.70 3.70 10.21
N GLU A 88 -4.86 5.02 10.26
CA GLU A 88 -6.01 5.72 9.68
C GLU A 88 -5.57 6.70 8.60
N VAL A 89 -6.32 6.78 7.51
CA VAL A 89 -6.14 7.82 6.48
C VAL A 89 -6.54 9.17 7.07
N LYS A 90 -5.55 10.02 7.35
CA LYS A 90 -5.80 11.38 7.86
C LYS A 90 -6.02 12.39 6.75
N LYS A 91 -5.34 12.22 5.62
CA LYS A 91 -5.47 13.12 4.46
C LYS A 91 -5.30 12.34 3.16
N LEU A 92 -6.12 12.67 2.18
CA LEU A 92 -6.00 12.20 0.81
C LEU A 92 -6.27 13.37 -0.14
N ASN A 93 -5.38 13.54 -1.10
CA ASN A 93 -5.64 14.33 -2.30
C ASN A 93 -5.80 13.35 -3.47
N PRO A 94 -7.03 13.13 -3.97
CA PRO A 94 -7.29 12.18 -5.05
C PRO A 94 -6.95 12.73 -6.44
N THR A 95 -6.63 14.03 -6.57
CA THR A 95 -6.34 14.65 -7.86
C THR A 95 -5.04 14.13 -8.46
N HIS A 96 -5.11 13.65 -9.69
CA HIS A 96 -3.95 13.25 -10.49
C HIS A 96 -3.71 14.23 -11.65
N LEU A 97 -2.44 14.43 -12.00
CA LEU A 97 -2.01 15.06 -13.26
C LEU A 97 -1.25 14.07 -14.17
N CYS A 98 -1.15 12.81 -13.76
CA CYS A 98 -0.53 11.76 -14.56
C CYS A 98 -1.57 11.12 -15.48
N HIS A 99 -1.17 10.76 -16.69
CA HIS A 99 -2.00 10.04 -17.66
C HIS A 99 -2.00 8.51 -17.44
N GLY A 100 -1.63 8.08 -16.24
CA GLY A 100 -1.34 6.68 -15.91
C GLY A 100 0.00 6.17 -16.48
N VAL A 101 0.48 5.05 -15.96
CA VAL A 101 1.66 4.33 -16.47
C VAL A 101 1.20 3.49 -17.65
N ASN A 102 1.08 4.09 -18.83
CA ASN A 102 0.94 3.26 -20.03
C ASN A 102 2.31 2.62 -20.25
N ILE A 103 2.44 1.33 -19.90
CA ILE A 103 3.63 0.50 -20.17
C ILE A 103 3.64 0.23 -21.68
N ILE A 104 3.73 1.28 -22.49
CA ILE A 104 3.83 1.17 -23.94
C ILE A 104 5.19 0.55 -24.21
N GLY A 105 5.14 -0.63 -24.84
CA GLY A 105 6.19 -1.62 -24.90
C GLY A 105 7.57 -1.09 -25.29
N ASN A 106 8.57 -1.57 -24.55
CA ASN A 106 9.92 -1.61 -25.08
C ASN A 106 9.90 -2.50 -26.34
N LYS A 107 10.24 -1.88 -27.47
CA LYS A 107 10.40 -2.50 -28.79
C LYS A 107 11.79 -3.11 -28.95
#